data_AF-B1Y126-F1
#
_entry.id   AF-B1Y126-F1
#
_cell.length_a   1.000
_cell.length_b   1.000
_cell.length_c   1.000
_cell.angle_alpha   90.00
_cell.angle_beta   90.00
_cell.angle_gamma   90.00
#
_symmetry.space_group_name_H-M   'P 1'
#
loop_
_entity.id
_entity.type
_entity.pdbx_description
1 polymer ?
#
loop_
_entity_poly.entity_id
_entity_poly.type
_entity_poly.pdbx_seq_one_letter_code
_entity_poly.pdbx_strand_id
1 'polypeptide(L)'
;MSKAALSEPSIDDPHGAAGPTAAPRSRSHPWRSVLVAVLLVAGMGVAGYVGHDVFLDRAAQHHLDSARMAHFAATPDLDLARQEYLLTLQARPELGTAHFYLGHLLLRTREFDAARAHFAAALRDHEGLPAAYRPDALRLLAGLNADGEPAALQRTTETLAVRPADAASANDAASLLVIPSEPTAAGRPLAAGKAGRLDIVHAAAAAERAALAAQRPAPSPDFLFADHSQAIATLALRVPASSDVQREVNRQLEALHAGDVQRRLSAASTLAIAPDLNSDAVPGAVERAESSMLQQRAAPAVAEATQVTLGLLQSASPLTLALNRQAILRLVEAATALGPDASQAAEQVRQRVVAITSVPRPVVYIQIASEAQRPVALQLASRLTEAGWVTPELELVNERAPARTEVRSQGTSHQGLARWMRRLASETTGQIADLSNLRRAAPSGDVYELWLDRDLCVAPERLVPGCPG
;
A
#
# COMPACT_ATOMS: atom_id res chain seq x y z
N MET A 1 -42.04 -59.09 21.22
CA MET A 1 -41.89 -60.48 21.71
C MET A 1 -40.69 -61.11 21.01
N SER A 2 -39.82 -61.76 21.81
CA SER A 2 -38.67 -62.66 21.48
C SER A 2 -37.52 -62.10 20.63
N LYS A 3 -36.26 -61.92 21.10
CA LYS A 3 -35.25 -62.76 21.81
C LYS A 3 -34.76 -64.00 21.03
N ALA A 4 -33.47 -63.99 20.63
CA ALA A 4 -32.46 -65.08 20.62
C ALA A 4 -31.20 -64.50 19.93
N ALA A 5 -29.99 -64.34 20.50
CA ALA A 5 -29.11 -65.16 21.36
C ALA A 5 -28.50 -66.39 20.66
N LEU A 6 -27.16 -66.46 20.68
CA LEU A 6 -26.19 -67.57 20.53
C LEU A 6 -24.94 -67.03 19.78
N SER A 7 -23.68 -67.35 20.06
CA SER A 7 -22.91 -67.89 21.20
C SER A 7 -21.43 -67.84 20.76
N GLU A 8 -20.51 -67.61 21.69
CA GLU A 8 -19.04 -67.71 21.51
C GLU A 8 -18.57 -69.16 21.23
N PRO A 9 -17.28 -69.33 20.89
CA PRO A 9 -16.43 -70.00 21.90
C PRO A 9 -15.03 -69.41 22.12
N SER A 10 -14.61 -69.62 23.36
CA SER A 10 -13.31 -69.41 24.02
C SER A 10 -12.21 -70.33 23.50
N ILE A 11 -10.95 -69.84 23.53
CA ILE A 11 -9.72 -70.64 23.72
C ILE A 11 -8.73 -69.83 24.58
N ASP A 12 -8.24 -70.48 25.64
CA ASP A 12 -7.34 -70.00 26.68
C ASP A 12 -5.83 -70.00 26.29
N ASP A 13 -5.09 -68.99 26.81
CA ASP A 13 -3.76 -68.99 27.50
C ASP A 13 -2.47 -69.67 26.89
N PRO A 14 -1.21 -69.45 27.38
CA PRO A 14 -0.69 -68.52 28.43
C PRO A 14 0.73 -67.86 28.20
N HIS A 15 1.15 -67.02 29.18
CA HIS A 15 2.52 -66.67 29.67
C HIS A 15 3.49 -65.74 28.91
N GLY A 16 3.99 -64.71 29.63
CA GLY A 16 5.27 -64.03 29.35
C GLY A 16 5.49 -62.73 30.12
N ALA A 17 6.04 -62.79 31.33
CA ALA A 17 6.45 -61.62 32.14
C ALA A 17 7.81 -61.05 31.67
N ALA A 18 7.92 -59.72 31.57
CA ALA A 18 9.20 -59.00 31.42
C ALA A 18 9.18 -57.71 32.26
N GLY A 19 10.20 -57.54 33.12
CA GLY A 19 10.29 -56.49 34.15
C GLY A 19 10.74 -55.11 33.65
N PRO A 20 10.70 -54.09 34.52
CA PRO A 20 11.04 -52.71 34.18
C PRO A 20 12.57 -52.45 34.19
N THR A 21 13.12 -52.07 33.05
CA THR A 21 14.50 -51.56 32.90
C THR A 21 14.62 -50.12 33.42
N ALA A 22 15.50 -49.91 34.40
CA ALA A 22 15.85 -48.60 34.96
C ALA A 22 16.69 -47.76 33.98
N ALA A 23 16.28 -46.51 33.75
CA ALA A 23 17.01 -45.54 32.92
C ALA A 23 18.18 -44.88 33.67
N PRO A 24 19.30 -44.57 32.99
CA PRO A 24 20.48 -43.96 33.62
C PRO A 24 20.25 -42.47 33.94
N ARG A 25 20.50 -42.08 35.18
CA ARG A 25 20.54 -40.67 35.63
C ARG A 25 21.79 -39.98 35.09
N SER A 26 21.61 -39.04 34.15
CA SER A 26 22.70 -38.21 33.65
C SER A 26 23.15 -37.20 34.71
N ARG A 27 24.43 -37.22 35.09
CA ARG A 27 25.05 -36.21 35.97
C ARG A 27 25.30 -34.94 35.16
N SER A 28 24.47 -33.91 35.36
CA SER A 28 24.69 -32.58 34.79
C SER A 28 25.87 -31.88 35.50
N HIS A 29 26.91 -31.56 34.73
CA HIS A 29 28.10 -30.86 35.22
C HIS A 29 27.77 -29.38 35.56
N PRO A 30 28.17 -28.86 36.74
CA PRO A 30 27.74 -27.55 37.25
C PRO A 30 28.22 -26.33 36.44
N TRP A 31 29.27 -26.49 35.62
CA TRP A 31 29.77 -25.41 34.77
C TRP A 31 28.82 -25.04 33.62
N ARG A 32 28.00 -25.99 33.15
CA ARG A 32 26.99 -25.73 32.11
C ARG A 32 25.89 -24.80 32.62
N SER A 33 25.51 -24.92 33.89
CA SER A 33 24.49 -24.08 34.52
C SER A 33 24.95 -22.62 34.66
N VAL A 34 26.23 -22.41 34.97
CA VAL A 34 26.82 -21.06 35.09
C VAL A 34 26.92 -20.38 33.72
N LEU A 35 27.30 -21.12 32.68
CA LEU A 35 27.44 -20.58 31.33
C LEU A 35 26.08 -20.20 30.72
N VAL A 36 25.04 -20.99 30.97
CA VAL A 36 23.66 -20.66 30.58
C VAL A 36 23.15 -19.42 31.32
N ALA A 37 23.44 -19.28 32.63
CA ALA A 37 23.03 -18.10 33.40
C ALA A 37 23.67 -16.81 32.88
N VAL A 38 24.97 -16.84 32.55
CA VAL A 38 25.68 -15.66 31.98
C VAL A 38 25.12 -15.28 30.61
N LEU A 39 24.82 -16.25 29.74
CA LEU A 39 24.21 -16.01 28.43
C LEU A 39 22.79 -15.44 28.55
N LEU A 40 22.00 -15.88 29.53
CA LEU A 40 20.66 -15.33 29.78
C LEU A 40 20.70 -13.89 30.27
N VAL A 41 21.61 -13.55 31.17
CA VAL A 41 21.78 -12.16 31.66
C VAL A 41 22.29 -11.25 30.54
N ALA A 42 23.26 -11.71 29.74
CA ALA A 42 23.74 -10.97 28.56
C ALA A 42 22.63 -10.78 27.51
N GLY A 43 21.84 -11.83 27.25
CA GLY A 43 20.70 -11.77 26.32
C GLY A 43 19.61 -10.81 26.78
N MET A 44 19.29 -10.76 28.07
CA MET A 44 18.34 -9.80 28.64
C MET A 44 18.84 -8.35 28.55
N GLY A 45 20.15 -8.12 28.73
CA GLY A 45 20.75 -6.79 28.54
C GLY A 45 20.65 -6.28 27.10
N VAL A 46 20.93 -7.14 26.12
CA VAL A 46 20.82 -6.80 24.69
C VAL A 46 19.35 -6.58 24.28
N ALA A 47 18.43 -7.43 24.74
CA ALA A 47 17.00 -7.27 24.46
C ALA A 47 16.42 -5.98 25.08
N GLY A 48 16.85 -5.62 26.29
CA GLY A 48 16.46 -4.36 26.94
C GLY A 48 16.97 -3.13 26.20
N TYR A 49 18.22 -3.15 25.72
CA TYR A 49 18.83 -2.06 24.96
C TYR A 49 18.14 -1.84 23.60
N VAL A 50 17.94 -2.92 22.82
CA VAL A 50 17.23 -2.85 21.52
C VAL A 50 15.77 -2.44 21.72
N GLY A 51 15.12 -2.91 22.78
CA GLY A 51 13.74 -2.50 23.11
C GLY A 51 13.62 -1.01 23.44
N HIS A 52 14.64 -0.42 24.07
CA HIS A 52 14.67 1.00 24.42
C HIS A 52 14.85 1.89 23.18
N ASP A 53 15.79 1.57 22.29
CA ASP A 53 16.00 2.34 21.05
C ASP A 53 14.77 2.32 20.15
N VAL A 54 14.14 1.15 20.00
CA VAL A 54 12.89 1.01 19.22
C VAL A 54 11.74 1.79 19.86
N PHE A 55 11.71 1.90 21.19
CA PHE A 55 10.71 2.72 21.88
C PHE A 55 10.94 4.21 21.64
N LEU A 56 12.19 4.69 21.75
CA LEU A 56 12.55 6.08 21.46
C LEU A 56 12.28 6.45 20.01
N ASP A 57 12.51 5.54 19.06
CA ASP A 57 12.17 5.74 17.65
C ASP A 57 10.67 5.93 17.43
N ARG A 58 9.85 5.07 18.04
CA ARG A 58 8.39 5.18 17.91
C ARG A 58 7.87 6.46 18.54
N ALA A 59 8.40 6.84 19.70
CA ALA A 59 8.05 8.08 20.36
C ALA A 59 8.43 9.30 19.49
N ALA A 60 9.66 9.31 18.95
CA ALA A 60 10.12 10.36 18.05
C ALA A 60 9.23 10.47 16.79
N GLN A 61 8.90 9.35 16.16
CA GLN A 61 8.01 9.32 14.98
C GLN A 61 6.62 9.85 15.29
N HIS A 62 6.04 9.43 16.42
CA HIS A 62 4.71 9.90 16.83
C HIS A 62 4.66 11.42 17.02
N HIS A 63 5.65 11.97 17.74
CA HIS A 63 5.76 13.42 17.94
C HIS A 63 6.03 14.15 16.62
N LEU A 64 6.85 13.58 15.72
CA LEU A 64 7.16 14.18 14.43
C LEU A 64 5.90 14.30 13.55
N ASP A 65 5.07 13.25 13.54
CA ASP A 65 3.83 13.25 12.79
C ASP A 65 2.82 14.24 13.37
N SER A 66 2.64 14.25 14.71
CA SER A 66 1.81 15.25 15.42
C SER A 66 2.25 16.69 15.05
N ALA A 67 3.56 16.95 15.08
CA ALA A 67 4.13 18.25 14.74
C ALA A 67 3.82 18.68 13.30
N ARG A 68 3.92 17.75 12.34
CA ARG A 68 3.62 18.01 10.92
C ARG A 68 2.15 18.27 10.70
N MET A 69 1.26 17.53 11.38
CA MET A 69 -0.17 17.77 11.33
C MET A 69 -0.51 19.17 11.79
N ALA A 70 0.00 19.59 12.95
CA ALA A 70 -0.22 20.91 13.50
C ALA A 70 0.38 22.02 12.60
N HIS A 71 1.56 21.81 12.03
CA HIS A 71 2.27 22.79 11.19
C HIS A 71 1.59 23.03 9.83
N PHE A 72 1.02 22.00 9.23
CA PHE A 72 0.48 22.01 7.86
C PHE A 72 -1.04 21.81 7.78
N ALA A 73 -1.76 21.86 8.90
CA ALA A 73 -3.22 21.86 8.91
C ALA A 73 -3.80 23.04 8.11
N ALA A 74 -5.05 22.92 7.68
CA ALA A 74 -5.80 24.02 7.05
C ALA A 74 -5.83 25.28 7.92
N THR A 75 -5.83 25.09 9.25
CA THR A 75 -5.61 26.13 10.26
C THR A 75 -4.40 25.72 11.11
N PRO A 76 -3.17 26.18 10.78
CA PRO A 76 -1.96 25.75 11.46
C PRO A 76 -1.93 26.15 12.93
N ASP A 77 -1.58 25.20 13.80
CA ASP A 77 -1.24 25.43 15.21
C ASP A 77 0.30 25.38 15.34
N LEU A 78 0.94 26.55 15.22
CA LEU A 78 2.40 26.65 15.19
C LEU A 78 3.03 26.43 16.58
N ASP A 79 2.29 26.66 17.65
CA ASP A 79 2.78 26.46 19.02
C ASP A 79 2.80 24.97 19.37
N LEU A 80 1.72 24.26 19.08
CA LEU A 80 1.67 22.80 19.19
C LEU A 80 2.71 22.14 18.29
N ALA A 81 2.81 22.58 17.03
CA ALA A 81 3.81 22.06 16.10
C ALA A 81 5.23 22.21 16.63
N ARG A 82 5.58 23.39 17.15
CA ARG A 82 6.90 23.64 17.76
C ARG A 82 7.15 22.71 18.93
N GLN A 83 6.19 22.57 19.85
CA GLN A 83 6.33 21.69 21.01
C GLN A 83 6.61 20.25 20.59
N GLU A 84 5.86 19.74 19.62
CA GLU A 84 5.98 18.37 19.14
C GLU A 84 7.30 18.12 18.38
N TYR A 85 7.80 19.08 17.60
CA TYR A 85 9.15 18.98 17.02
C TYR A 85 10.24 18.95 18.10
N LEU A 86 10.09 19.70 19.19
CA LEU A 86 11.05 19.67 20.30
C LEU A 86 11.01 18.33 21.05
N LEU A 87 9.83 17.75 21.26
CA LEU A 87 9.69 16.41 21.85
C LEU A 87 10.29 15.33 20.94
N THR A 88 10.13 15.47 19.63
CA THR A 88 10.80 14.61 18.64
C THR A 88 12.31 14.65 18.82
N LEU A 89 12.89 15.84 18.92
CA LEU A 89 14.33 16.04 19.10
C LEU A 89 14.80 15.64 20.52
N GLN A 90 13.92 15.65 21.51
CA GLN A 90 14.25 15.11 22.83
C GLN A 90 14.43 13.59 22.79
N ALA A 91 13.60 12.89 22.00
CA ALA A 91 13.70 11.44 21.81
C ALA A 91 14.84 11.06 20.84
N ARG A 92 15.03 11.84 19.76
CA ARG A 92 16.09 11.66 18.75
C ARG A 92 16.75 13.00 18.41
N PRO A 93 17.81 13.39 19.15
CA PRO A 93 18.44 14.71 19.00
C PRO A 93 19.04 15.02 17.64
N GLU A 94 19.42 13.99 16.89
CA GLU A 94 20.10 14.15 15.59
C GLU A 94 19.14 14.03 14.40
N LEU A 95 17.84 13.80 14.61
CA LEU A 95 16.89 13.48 13.53
C LEU A 95 16.77 14.64 12.54
N GLY A 96 17.39 14.48 11.35
CA GLY A 96 17.52 15.54 10.36
C GLY A 96 16.18 16.07 9.86
N THR A 97 15.18 15.20 9.70
CA THR A 97 13.82 15.58 9.28
C THR A 97 13.12 16.51 10.29
N ALA A 98 13.28 16.27 11.59
CA ALA A 98 12.68 17.12 12.62
C ALA A 98 13.32 18.52 12.65
N HIS A 99 14.66 18.56 12.51
CA HIS A 99 15.38 19.81 12.35
C HIS A 99 14.97 20.58 11.08
N PHE A 100 14.77 19.90 9.95
CA PHE A 100 14.33 20.54 8.71
C PHE A 100 12.97 21.24 8.87
N TYR A 101 11.96 20.53 9.39
CA TYR A 101 10.63 21.08 9.54
C TYR A 101 10.52 22.14 10.65
N LEU A 102 11.28 22.01 11.74
CA LEU A 102 11.39 23.05 12.75
C LEU A 102 12.04 24.32 12.17
N GLY A 103 13.06 24.18 11.31
CA GLY A 103 13.63 25.29 10.56
C GLY A 103 12.59 26.03 9.71
N HIS A 104 11.71 25.30 9.01
CA HIS A 104 10.59 25.90 8.27
C HIS A 104 9.58 26.63 9.17
N LEU A 105 9.27 26.06 10.34
CA LEU A 105 8.36 26.70 11.30
C LEU A 105 8.95 28.02 11.79
N LEU A 106 10.24 28.02 12.12
CA LEU A 106 10.96 29.21 12.60
C LEU A 106 11.10 30.29 11.52
N LEU A 107 11.23 29.90 10.25
CA LEU A 107 11.14 30.86 9.13
C LEU A 107 9.79 31.57 9.11
N ARG A 108 8.69 30.84 9.35
CA ARG A 108 7.33 31.39 9.36
C ARG A 108 7.10 32.31 10.56
N THR A 109 7.68 31.99 11.72
CA THR A 109 7.62 32.84 12.93
C THR A 109 8.70 33.94 12.97
N ARG A 110 9.52 34.07 11.92
CA ARG A 110 10.59 35.08 11.77
C ARG A 110 11.75 34.95 12.75
N GLU A 111 12.03 33.73 13.21
CA GLU A 111 13.18 33.39 14.05
C GLU A 111 14.34 32.88 13.17
N PHE A 112 14.93 33.78 12.40
CA PHE A 112 15.87 33.44 11.32
C PHE A 112 17.17 32.78 11.78
N ASP A 113 17.74 33.23 12.90
CA ASP A 113 18.98 32.66 13.44
C ASP A 113 18.75 31.23 13.98
N ALA A 114 17.61 30.99 14.63
CA ALA A 114 17.22 29.66 15.06
C ALA A 114 16.94 28.75 13.85
N ALA A 115 16.24 29.26 12.83
CA ALA A 115 16.00 28.52 11.60
C ALA A 115 17.31 28.10 10.91
N ARG A 116 18.29 29.01 10.84
CA ARG A 116 19.62 28.75 10.28
C ARG A 116 20.32 27.60 11.00
N ALA A 117 20.31 27.63 12.34
CA ALA A 117 20.90 26.56 13.16
C ALA A 117 20.25 25.21 12.89
N HIS A 118 18.92 25.17 12.74
CA HIS A 118 18.18 23.94 12.47
C HIS A 118 18.36 23.41 11.04
N PHE A 119 18.44 24.26 10.01
CA PHE A 119 18.78 23.77 8.67
C PHE A 119 20.21 23.24 8.59
N ALA A 120 21.16 23.89 9.27
CA ALA A 120 22.52 23.37 9.39
C ALA A 120 22.55 22.03 10.13
N ALA A 121 21.75 21.87 11.20
CA ALA A 121 21.61 20.61 11.91
C ALA A 121 20.99 19.50 11.05
N ALA A 122 19.94 19.82 10.28
CA ALA A 122 19.29 18.89 9.37
C ALA A 122 20.25 18.31 8.32
N LEU A 123 21.19 19.12 7.83
CA LEU A 123 22.19 18.72 6.83
C LEU A 123 23.37 17.91 7.39
N ARG A 124 23.54 17.86 8.72
CA ARG A 124 24.57 17.04 9.38
C ARG A 124 24.18 15.57 9.46
N ASP A 125 22.89 15.25 9.47
CA ASP A 125 22.37 13.89 9.50
C ASP A 125 22.07 13.39 8.08
N HIS A 126 23.01 12.63 7.52
CA HIS A 126 22.89 12.09 6.16
C HIS A 126 21.88 10.95 6.04
N GLU A 127 21.59 10.21 7.13
CA GLU A 127 20.70 9.04 7.09
C GLU A 127 19.25 9.40 7.49
N GLY A 128 19.03 10.37 8.38
CA GLY A 128 17.69 10.79 8.82
C GLY A 128 17.10 12.02 8.13
N LEU A 129 17.81 12.66 7.19
CA LEU A 129 17.23 13.63 6.24
C LEU A 129 17.10 13.03 4.82
N PRO A 130 15.88 12.76 4.34
CA PRO A 130 15.62 12.26 2.99
C PRO A 130 16.32 13.08 1.90
N ALA A 131 16.86 12.38 0.89
CA ALA A 131 17.63 13.00 -0.19
C ALA A 131 16.87 14.11 -0.94
N ALA A 132 15.54 14.02 -1.01
CA ALA A 132 14.68 15.02 -1.62
C ALA A 132 14.69 16.38 -0.90
N TYR A 133 14.93 16.41 0.42
CA TYR A 133 14.89 17.64 1.21
C TYR A 133 16.25 18.36 1.29
N ARG A 134 17.35 17.65 1.00
CA ARG A 134 18.70 18.22 1.10
C ARG A 134 18.94 19.41 0.16
N PRO A 135 18.52 19.38 -1.12
CA PRO A 135 18.68 20.54 -2.01
C PRO A 135 17.93 21.78 -1.48
N ASP A 136 16.74 21.58 -0.90
CA ASP A 136 15.96 22.70 -0.36
C ASP A 136 16.55 23.23 0.95
N ALA A 137 16.96 22.36 1.86
CA ALA A 137 17.67 22.74 3.08
C ALA A 137 18.94 23.55 2.78
N LEU A 138 19.74 23.13 1.78
CA LEU A 138 20.92 23.86 1.32
C LEU A 138 20.55 25.24 0.75
N ARG A 139 19.50 25.32 -0.07
CA ARG A 139 19.02 26.57 -0.66
C ARG A 139 18.54 27.55 0.42
N LEU A 140 17.77 27.07 1.39
CA LEU A 140 17.24 27.87 2.50
C LEU A 140 18.36 28.36 3.41
N LEU A 141 19.31 27.49 3.75
CA LEU A 141 20.48 27.86 4.55
C LEU A 141 21.34 28.91 3.84
N ALA A 142 21.58 28.73 2.54
CA ALA A 142 22.31 29.72 1.73
C ALA A 142 21.58 31.07 1.68
N GLY A 143 20.25 31.06 1.54
CA GLY A 143 19.43 32.28 1.57
C GLY A 143 19.45 32.99 2.92
N LEU A 144 19.44 32.25 4.03
CA LEU A 144 19.56 32.79 5.38
C LEU A 144 20.96 33.36 5.70
N ASN A 145 21.98 32.89 4.99
CA ASN A 145 23.37 33.35 5.12
C ASN A 145 23.71 34.54 4.22
N ALA A 146 22.83 34.93 3.29
CA ALA A 146 23.07 36.07 2.42
C ALA A 146 22.85 37.40 3.17
N ASP A 147 23.64 38.43 2.82
CA ASP A 147 23.54 39.79 3.36
C ASP A 147 22.28 40.49 2.80
N GLY A 148 21.10 40.14 3.32
CA GLY A 148 19.81 40.75 2.95
C GLY A 148 18.63 40.15 3.72
N GLU A 149 17.62 40.97 4.00
CA GLU A 149 16.40 40.55 4.72
C GLU A 149 15.71 39.36 4.02
N PRO A 150 15.35 38.28 4.75
CA PRO A 150 14.87 37.00 4.19
C PRO A 150 13.43 37.03 3.62
N ALA A 151 12.89 38.20 3.28
CA ALA A 151 11.53 38.38 2.75
C ALA A 151 11.26 37.58 1.46
N ALA A 152 12.30 37.28 0.66
CA ALA A 152 12.19 36.43 -0.53
C ALA A 152 11.96 34.94 -0.19
N LEU A 153 12.46 34.47 0.96
CA LEU A 153 12.31 33.08 1.41
C LEU A 153 10.88 32.80 1.93
N GLN A 154 10.21 33.81 2.48
CA GLN A 154 8.82 33.71 2.97
C GLN A 154 7.83 33.38 1.86
N ARG A 155 7.96 34.01 0.68
CA ARG A 155 7.11 33.70 -0.46
C ARG A 155 7.26 32.24 -0.89
N THR A 156 8.48 31.69 -0.85
CA THR A 156 8.68 30.27 -1.17
C THR A 156 8.07 29.31 -0.13
N THR A 157 8.09 29.66 1.16
CA THR A 157 7.49 28.81 2.21
C THR A 157 5.97 28.88 2.26
N GLU A 158 5.36 30.03 1.93
CA GLU A 158 3.91 30.15 1.73
C GLU A 158 3.45 29.35 0.49
N THR A 159 4.25 29.34 -0.58
CA THR A 159 3.96 28.54 -1.78
C THR A 159 4.11 27.04 -1.52
N LEU A 160 5.06 26.62 -0.66
CA LEU A 160 5.17 25.25 -0.16
C LEU A 160 4.03 24.87 0.80
N ALA A 161 3.43 25.82 1.53
CA ALA A 161 2.29 25.54 2.41
C ALA A 161 1.02 25.14 1.63
N VAL A 162 0.93 25.55 0.36
CA VAL A 162 -0.19 25.25 -0.56
C VAL A 162 0.12 24.05 -1.45
N ARG A 163 1.38 23.62 -1.50
CA ARG A 163 1.85 22.51 -2.35
C ARG A 163 2.32 21.37 -1.45
N PRO A 164 1.63 20.22 -1.40
CA PRO A 164 2.08 19.09 -0.58
C PRO A 164 3.51 18.72 -0.96
N ALA A 165 4.33 18.42 0.05
CA ALA A 165 5.78 18.22 -0.04
C ALA A 165 6.21 17.08 -0.99
N ASP A 166 5.27 16.29 -1.50
CA ASP A 166 5.55 15.15 -2.39
C ASP A 166 5.60 15.52 -3.89
N ALA A 167 5.42 16.81 -4.22
CA ALA A 167 5.42 17.28 -5.61
C ALA A 167 6.81 17.75 -6.12
N ALA A 168 7.93 17.29 -5.56
CA ALA A 168 9.26 17.56 -6.12
C ALA A 168 9.83 16.31 -6.82
N SER A 169 9.25 15.96 -7.97
CA SER A 169 9.87 15.05 -8.93
C SER A 169 10.03 15.76 -10.28
N ALA A 170 11.30 15.92 -10.65
CA ALA A 170 11.89 16.21 -11.95
C ALA A 170 10.95 16.50 -13.14
N ASN A 171 10.77 17.79 -13.44
CA ASN A 171 11.01 18.37 -14.76
C ASN A 171 10.84 19.87 -14.64
N ASP A 172 11.95 20.62 -14.56
CA ASP A 172 12.06 22.01 -15.00
C ASP A 172 13.54 22.41 -14.94
N ALA A 173 14.31 21.78 -15.83
CA ALA A 173 15.65 22.22 -16.19
C ALA A 173 15.70 22.48 -17.70
N ALA A 174 14.88 23.41 -18.16
CA ALA A 174 15.05 24.09 -19.45
C ALA A 174 14.06 25.24 -19.55
N SER A 175 14.49 26.47 -19.20
CA SER A 175 14.18 27.71 -19.93
C SER A 175 14.42 28.94 -19.04
N LEU A 176 15.69 29.35 -18.94
CA LEU A 176 16.04 30.76 -18.74
C LEU A 176 17.11 31.10 -19.78
N LEU A 177 16.65 31.42 -21.00
CA LEU A 177 17.40 32.22 -21.94
C LEU A 177 16.50 33.36 -22.39
N VAL A 178 16.79 34.54 -21.83
CA VAL A 178 16.28 35.84 -22.22
C VAL A 178 16.91 36.23 -23.55
N ILE A 179 16.09 36.54 -24.57
CA ILE A 179 16.41 37.51 -25.65
C ILE A 179 15.10 38.24 -26.03
N PRO A 180 15.11 39.58 -26.27
CA PRO A 180 13.93 40.44 -26.16
C PRO A 180 13.13 40.67 -27.47
N SER A 181 11.92 41.18 -27.24
CA SER A 181 10.94 41.94 -28.06
C SER A 181 11.25 42.29 -29.52
N GLU A 182 10.33 41.98 -30.46
CA GLU A 182 9.33 42.92 -31.05
C GLU A 182 8.62 42.33 -32.32
N PRO A 183 7.50 42.92 -32.80
CA PRO A 183 6.42 42.22 -33.50
C PRO A 183 6.44 42.41 -35.02
N THR A 184 5.90 41.45 -35.79
CA THR A 184 5.36 41.76 -37.13
C THR A 184 4.28 40.78 -37.55
N ALA A 185 3.16 41.35 -38.02
CA ALA A 185 2.03 40.66 -38.61
C ALA A 185 2.38 40.02 -39.96
N ALA A 186 1.78 38.86 -40.27
CA ALA A 186 1.04 38.58 -41.52
C ALA A 186 0.83 37.06 -41.74
N GLY A 187 -0.42 36.66 -41.94
CA GLY A 187 -0.75 35.82 -43.10
C GLY A 187 -1.02 34.31 -42.91
N ARG A 188 -2.33 34.01 -42.96
CA ARG A 188 -3.04 32.86 -43.58
C ARG A 188 -3.44 31.65 -42.69
N PRO A 189 -4.73 31.24 -42.76
CA PRO A 189 -5.27 30.13 -41.98
C PRO A 189 -5.11 28.79 -42.72
N LEU A 190 -4.77 27.71 -42.00
CA LEU A 190 -4.91 26.35 -42.50
C LEU A 190 -6.19 25.71 -41.94
N ALA A 191 -7.10 25.45 -42.88
CA ALA A 191 -8.04 24.33 -42.97
C ALA A 191 -8.65 23.74 -41.69
N ALA A 192 -9.93 24.07 -41.48
CA ALA A 192 -10.85 23.34 -40.63
C ALA A 192 -11.21 21.97 -41.26
N GLY A 193 -10.69 20.88 -40.68
CA GLY A 193 -11.21 19.53 -40.89
C GLY A 193 -12.47 19.31 -40.04
N LYS A 194 -13.59 18.94 -40.68
CA LYS A 194 -14.84 18.58 -40.01
C LYS A 194 -14.65 17.31 -39.17
N ALA A 195 -14.42 17.44 -37.87
CA ALA A 195 -14.61 16.35 -36.91
C ALA A 195 -16.09 15.95 -36.91
N GLY A 196 -16.37 14.65 -37.05
CA GLY A 196 -17.73 14.14 -37.09
C GLY A 196 -18.44 14.40 -35.76
N ARG A 197 -19.76 14.55 -35.79
CA ARG A 197 -20.58 14.73 -34.58
C ARG A 197 -20.40 13.58 -33.56
N LEU A 198 -19.94 12.39 -33.99
CA LEU A 198 -19.52 11.30 -33.11
C LEU A 198 -18.19 11.57 -32.39
N ASP A 199 -17.21 12.18 -33.06
CA ASP A 199 -15.89 12.48 -32.50
C ASP A 199 -15.99 13.55 -31.40
N ILE A 200 -16.88 14.52 -31.60
CA ILE A 200 -17.16 15.58 -30.62
C ILE A 200 -17.87 15.00 -29.39
N VAL A 201 -18.79 14.03 -29.56
CA VAL A 201 -19.48 13.38 -28.43
C VAL A 201 -18.53 12.45 -27.66
N HIS A 202 -17.64 11.73 -28.33
CA HIS A 202 -16.61 10.92 -27.66
C HIS A 202 -15.54 11.77 -26.96
N ALA A 203 -15.12 12.89 -27.57
CA ALA A 203 -14.21 13.85 -26.97
C ALA A 203 -14.86 14.57 -25.78
N ALA A 204 -16.13 14.95 -25.87
CA ALA A 204 -16.89 15.54 -24.77
C ALA A 204 -17.06 14.54 -23.62
N ALA A 205 -17.43 13.28 -23.90
CA ALA A 205 -17.54 12.24 -22.88
C ALA A 205 -16.18 11.84 -22.27
N ALA A 206 -15.08 12.00 -23.02
CA ALA A 206 -13.72 11.82 -22.48
C ALA A 206 -13.29 13.01 -21.61
N ALA A 207 -13.60 14.23 -22.02
CA ALA A 207 -13.34 15.45 -21.26
C ALA A 207 -14.17 15.53 -19.98
N GLU A 208 -15.43 15.09 -20.02
CA GLU A 208 -16.31 15.01 -18.85
C GLU A 208 -15.83 13.94 -17.86
N ARG A 209 -15.38 12.78 -18.35
CA ARG A 209 -14.71 11.77 -17.50
C ARG A 209 -13.39 12.26 -16.92
N ALA A 210 -12.61 13.03 -17.68
CA ALA A 210 -11.38 13.63 -17.19
C ALA A 210 -11.65 14.73 -16.15
N ALA A 211 -12.72 15.51 -16.33
CA ALA A 211 -13.17 16.53 -15.39
C ALA A 211 -13.73 15.91 -14.10
N LEU A 212 -14.50 14.82 -14.17
CA LEU A 212 -14.93 14.05 -13.00
C LEU A 212 -13.72 13.40 -12.30
N ALA A 213 -12.76 12.85 -13.04
CA ALA A 213 -11.54 12.29 -12.47
C ALA A 213 -10.66 13.35 -11.80
N ALA A 214 -10.67 14.59 -12.29
CA ALA A 214 -9.99 15.74 -11.68
C ALA A 214 -10.74 16.34 -10.49
N GLN A 215 -12.05 16.13 -10.39
CA GLN A 215 -12.89 16.46 -9.23
C GLN A 215 -12.90 15.36 -8.17
N ARG A 216 -12.26 14.21 -8.42
CA ARG A 216 -12.03 13.23 -7.37
C ARG A 216 -11.28 13.93 -6.24
N PRO A 217 -11.80 13.90 -5.00
CA PRO A 217 -10.94 14.21 -3.88
C PRO A 217 -9.74 13.27 -3.97
N ALA A 218 -8.53 13.82 -4.03
CA ALA A 218 -7.34 13.03 -3.76
C ALA A 218 -7.62 12.25 -2.46
N PRO A 219 -7.25 10.95 -2.37
CA PRO A 219 -7.40 10.23 -1.11
C PRO A 219 -6.77 11.11 -0.03
N SER A 220 -7.60 11.67 0.86
CA SER A 220 -7.08 12.59 1.85
C SER A 220 -6.10 11.81 2.72
N PRO A 221 -4.99 12.41 3.16
CA PRO A 221 -3.90 11.68 3.79
C PRO A 221 -4.41 11.11 5.12
N ASP A 222 -4.90 9.88 5.09
CA ASP A 222 -5.12 9.08 6.29
C ASP A 222 -3.72 8.84 6.88
N PHE A 223 -3.52 9.22 8.13
CA PHE A 223 -2.23 9.08 8.84
C PHE A 223 -1.82 7.62 9.13
N LEU A 224 -2.38 6.65 8.40
CA LEU A 224 -2.06 5.22 8.47
C LEU A 224 -0.94 4.81 7.49
N PHE A 225 -0.52 5.71 6.60
CA PHE A 225 0.51 5.42 5.60
C PHE A 225 1.88 5.95 6.02
N ALA A 226 2.69 5.12 6.69
CA ALA A 226 4.15 5.31 6.70
C ALA A 226 4.68 5.26 5.24
N ASP A 227 5.92 5.70 4.97
CA ASP A 227 6.50 5.78 3.61
C ASP A 227 6.29 4.51 2.76
N HIS A 228 6.37 3.32 3.36
CA HIS A 228 6.22 2.04 2.68
C HIS A 228 4.77 1.78 2.23
N SER A 229 3.80 2.30 2.97
CA SER A 229 2.37 2.17 2.70
C SER A 229 1.94 3.06 1.54
N GLN A 230 2.54 4.26 1.40
CA GLN A 230 2.35 5.10 0.21
C GLN A 230 2.95 4.45 -1.04
N ALA A 231 4.10 3.78 -0.92
CA ALA A 231 4.70 3.05 -2.03
C ALA A 231 3.75 1.95 -2.54
N ILE A 232 3.23 1.09 -1.66
CA ILE A 232 2.27 0.02 -2.04
C ILE A 232 1.00 0.61 -2.67
N ALA A 233 0.44 1.67 -2.08
CA ALA A 233 -0.72 2.37 -2.63
C ALA A 233 -0.45 2.89 -4.05
N THR A 234 0.70 3.52 -4.26
CA THR A 234 1.14 4.02 -5.56
C THR A 234 1.31 2.89 -6.56
N LEU A 235 1.93 1.77 -6.17
CA LEU A 235 2.12 0.61 -7.03
C LEU A 235 0.78 -0.01 -7.46
N ALA A 236 -0.16 -0.14 -6.53
CA ALA A 236 -1.49 -0.67 -6.77
C ALA A 236 -2.26 0.13 -7.83
N LEU A 237 -2.05 1.45 -7.88
CA LEU A 237 -2.70 2.35 -8.83
C LEU A 237 -1.93 2.53 -10.15
N ARG A 238 -0.65 2.16 -10.19
CA ARG A 238 0.26 2.44 -11.33
C ARG A 238 -0.04 1.63 -12.58
N VAL A 239 -0.60 0.42 -12.41
CA VAL A 239 -0.90 -0.48 -13.53
C VAL A 239 -2.42 -0.68 -13.66
N PRO A 240 -3.08 0.09 -14.56
CA PRO A 240 -4.52 0.01 -14.73
C PRO A 240 -4.93 -1.37 -15.27
N ALA A 241 -6.18 -1.74 -14.99
CA ALA A 241 -6.79 -2.90 -15.63
C ALA A 241 -6.87 -2.73 -17.15
N SER A 242 -6.94 -3.83 -17.91
CA SER A 242 -7.12 -3.77 -19.36
C SER A 242 -8.43 -3.09 -19.73
N SER A 243 -8.55 -2.57 -20.96
CA SER A 243 -9.79 -1.95 -21.45
C SER A 243 -10.99 -2.89 -21.34
N ASP A 244 -10.79 -4.19 -21.49
CA ASP A 244 -11.86 -5.19 -21.40
C ASP A 244 -12.34 -5.37 -19.97
N VAL A 245 -11.41 -5.48 -19.02
CA VAL A 245 -11.74 -5.55 -17.59
C VAL A 245 -12.40 -4.25 -17.14
N GLN A 246 -11.91 -3.08 -17.56
CA GLN A 246 -12.54 -1.80 -17.24
C GLN A 246 -13.97 -1.68 -17.79
N ARG A 247 -14.20 -2.16 -19.03
CA ARG A 247 -15.56 -2.21 -19.62
C ARG A 247 -16.46 -3.15 -18.84
N GLU A 248 -15.95 -4.30 -18.41
CA GLU A 248 -16.71 -5.23 -17.58
C GLU A 248 -17.07 -4.63 -16.23
N VAL A 249 -16.08 -4.08 -15.50
CA VAL A 249 -16.27 -3.41 -14.22
C VAL A 249 -17.34 -2.31 -14.35
N ASN A 250 -17.24 -1.45 -15.36
CA ASN A 250 -18.23 -0.38 -15.57
C ASN A 250 -19.64 -0.94 -15.81
N ARG A 251 -19.78 -2.00 -16.61
CA ARG A 251 -21.07 -2.64 -16.85
C ARG A 251 -21.67 -3.21 -15.58
N GLN A 252 -20.85 -3.85 -14.73
CA GLN A 252 -21.31 -4.40 -13.46
C GLN A 252 -21.70 -3.27 -12.49
N LEU A 253 -20.96 -2.16 -12.45
CA LEU A 253 -21.27 -1.03 -11.59
C LEU A 253 -22.56 -0.30 -12.00
N GLU A 254 -22.83 -0.19 -13.31
CA GLU A 254 -24.12 0.30 -13.83
C GLU A 254 -25.26 -0.62 -13.43
N ALA A 255 -25.08 -1.95 -13.55
CA ALA A 255 -26.07 -2.93 -13.16
C ALA A 255 -26.34 -2.94 -11.64
N LEU A 256 -25.31 -2.68 -10.82
CA LEU A 256 -25.42 -2.57 -9.35
C LEU A 256 -26.37 -1.45 -8.90
N HIS A 257 -26.51 -0.40 -9.73
CA HIS A 257 -27.36 0.77 -9.47
C HIS A 257 -28.58 0.83 -10.41
N ALA A 258 -28.85 -0.24 -11.18
CA ALA A 258 -30.02 -0.31 -12.03
C ALA A 258 -31.30 -0.27 -11.17
N GLY A 259 -32.42 0.23 -11.71
CA GLY A 259 -33.72 0.18 -11.01
C GLY A 259 -34.28 -1.24 -10.84
N ASP A 260 -33.81 -2.20 -11.63
CA ASP A 260 -34.23 -3.60 -11.57
C ASP A 260 -33.49 -4.40 -10.49
N VAL A 261 -34.24 -5.02 -9.57
CA VAL A 261 -33.70 -5.77 -8.41
C VAL A 261 -32.85 -6.96 -8.86
N GLN A 262 -33.31 -7.73 -9.85
CA GLN A 262 -32.60 -8.93 -10.30
C GLN A 262 -31.26 -8.59 -10.93
N ARG A 263 -31.21 -7.49 -11.69
CA ARG A 263 -29.99 -6.97 -12.29
C ARG A 263 -28.98 -6.53 -11.25
N ARG A 264 -29.43 -5.87 -10.16
CA ARG A 264 -28.57 -5.49 -9.03
C ARG A 264 -27.98 -6.72 -8.34
N LEU A 265 -28.82 -7.70 -8.00
CA LEU A 265 -28.38 -8.92 -7.31
C LEU A 265 -27.42 -9.76 -8.17
N SER A 266 -27.69 -9.87 -9.47
CA SER A 266 -26.81 -10.57 -10.42
C SER A 266 -25.43 -9.90 -10.53
N ALA A 267 -25.39 -8.56 -10.61
CA ALA A 267 -24.14 -7.81 -10.63
C ALA A 267 -23.37 -7.94 -9.31
N ALA A 268 -24.07 -7.84 -8.17
CA ALA A 268 -23.49 -8.04 -6.84
C ALA A 268 -22.85 -9.42 -6.69
N SER A 269 -23.59 -10.47 -7.08
CA SER A 269 -23.10 -11.84 -7.05
C SER A 269 -21.88 -12.01 -7.96
N THR A 270 -21.92 -11.46 -9.17
CA THR A 270 -20.79 -11.48 -10.12
C THR A 270 -19.54 -10.86 -9.50
N LEU A 271 -19.65 -9.65 -8.94
CA LEU A 271 -18.52 -8.96 -8.32
C LEU A 271 -18.03 -9.65 -7.03
N ALA A 272 -18.92 -10.32 -6.28
CA ALA A 272 -18.55 -11.06 -5.08
C ALA A 272 -17.76 -12.35 -5.40
N ILE A 273 -18.07 -13.03 -6.52
CA ILE A 273 -17.43 -14.29 -6.90
C ILE A 273 -16.31 -14.14 -7.94
N ALA A 274 -16.17 -12.96 -8.56
CA ALA A 274 -15.13 -12.62 -9.52
C ALA A 274 -14.05 -11.76 -8.84
N PRO A 275 -13.07 -12.39 -8.16
CA PRO A 275 -12.03 -11.64 -7.44
C PRO A 275 -11.18 -10.74 -8.35
N ASP A 276 -11.08 -11.10 -9.63
CA ASP A 276 -10.43 -10.31 -10.67
C ASP A 276 -11.16 -8.99 -10.99
N LEU A 277 -12.46 -8.91 -10.71
CA LEU A 277 -13.26 -7.69 -10.89
C LEU A 277 -13.46 -6.94 -9.58
N ASN A 278 -13.52 -7.64 -8.44
CA ASN A 278 -13.90 -7.08 -7.14
C ASN A 278 -13.05 -5.86 -6.75
N SER A 279 -11.72 -6.04 -6.65
CA SER A 279 -10.83 -4.96 -6.21
C SER A 279 -10.84 -3.75 -7.14
N ASP A 280 -11.04 -3.96 -8.45
CA ASP A 280 -11.13 -2.88 -9.44
C ASP A 280 -12.51 -2.19 -9.42
N ALA A 281 -13.57 -2.90 -8.99
CA ALA A 281 -14.93 -2.38 -8.90
C ALA A 281 -15.20 -1.59 -7.61
N VAL A 282 -14.59 -1.98 -6.48
CA VAL A 282 -14.84 -1.36 -5.16
C VAL A 282 -14.75 0.16 -5.17
N PRO A 283 -13.69 0.81 -5.69
CA PRO A 283 -13.59 2.28 -5.68
C PRO A 283 -14.78 2.93 -6.39
N GLY A 284 -15.13 2.42 -7.57
CA GLY A 284 -16.25 2.95 -8.37
C GLY A 284 -17.63 2.59 -7.82
N ALA A 285 -17.76 1.52 -7.03
CA ALA A 285 -18.98 1.17 -6.32
C ALA A 285 -19.23 2.14 -5.15
N VAL A 286 -18.21 2.39 -4.34
CA VAL A 286 -18.27 3.33 -3.20
C VAL A 286 -18.58 4.74 -3.69
N GLU A 287 -17.89 5.22 -4.72
CA GLU A 287 -18.10 6.56 -5.30
C GLU A 287 -19.54 6.76 -5.80
N ARG A 288 -20.10 5.76 -6.51
CA ARG A 288 -21.48 5.81 -7.01
C ARG A 288 -22.51 5.75 -5.88
N ALA A 289 -22.28 4.90 -4.88
CA ALA A 289 -23.17 4.80 -3.73
C ALA A 289 -23.19 6.11 -2.93
N GLU A 290 -22.02 6.69 -2.63
CA GLU A 290 -21.88 8.00 -1.97
C GLU A 290 -22.60 9.09 -2.76
N SER A 291 -22.36 9.17 -4.08
CA SER A 291 -23.00 10.17 -4.95
C SER A 291 -24.52 10.03 -5.00
N SER A 292 -25.03 8.79 -5.08
CA SER A 292 -26.47 8.51 -5.11
C SER A 292 -27.14 8.92 -3.80
N MET A 293 -26.47 8.67 -2.67
CA MET A 293 -26.96 9.07 -1.36
C MET A 293 -26.97 10.58 -1.16
N LEU A 294 -26.01 11.31 -1.74
CA LEU A 294 -26.02 12.78 -1.71
C LEU A 294 -27.17 13.37 -2.53
N GLN A 295 -27.51 12.78 -3.67
CA GLN A 295 -28.52 13.29 -4.60
C GLN A 295 -29.96 12.90 -4.25
N GLN A 296 -30.17 11.67 -3.77
CA GLN A 296 -31.51 11.07 -3.59
C GLN A 296 -31.64 10.39 -2.23
N ARG A 297 -31.44 11.17 -1.16
CA ARG A 297 -31.63 10.69 0.22
C ARG A 297 -33.03 10.07 0.37
N ALA A 298 -33.10 8.87 0.95
CA ALA A 298 -34.31 8.11 1.26
C ALA A 298 -35.07 7.41 0.10
N ALA A 299 -34.52 7.35 -1.12
CA ALA A 299 -35.11 6.51 -2.17
C ALA A 299 -34.84 5.00 -1.88
N PRO A 300 -35.86 4.11 -1.94
CA PRO A 300 -35.67 2.67 -1.67
C PRO A 300 -34.59 2.02 -2.55
N ALA A 301 -34.52 2.39 -3.83
CA ALA A 301 -33.50 1.88 -4.75
C ALA A 301 -32.07 2.27 -4.33
N VAL A 302 -31.88 3.47 -3.74
CA VAL A 302 -30.59 3.91 -3.21
C VAL A 302 -30.24 3.11 -1.96
N ALA A 303 -31.21 2.84 -1.09
CA ALA A 303 -30.97 2.03 0.10
C ALA A 303 -30.51 0.61 -0.26
N GLU A 304 -31.18 -0.03 -1.23
CA GLU A 304 -30.82 -1.37 -1.70
C GLU A 304 -29.46 -1.40 -2.41
N ALA A 305 -29.17 -0.43 -3.29
CA ALA A 305 -27.87 -0.34 -3.96
C ALA A 305 -26.72 -0.10 -2.95
N THR A 306 -26.95 0.70 -1.92
CA THR A 306 -26.00 0.89 -0.82
C THR A 306 -25.81 -0.40 -0.03
N GLN A 307 -26.88 -1.12 0.32
CA GLN A 307 -26.78 -2.40 1.02
C GLN A 307 -25.97 -3.43 0.23
N VAL A 308 -26.20 -3.51 -1.09
CA VAL A 308 -25.44 -4.35 -2.01
C VAL A 308 -23.95 -3.95 -2.04
N THR A 309 -23.67 -2.65 -2.07
CA THR A 309 -22.29 -2.13 -2.05
C THR A 309 -21.59 -2.47 -0.73
N LEU A 310 -22.28 -2.38 0.40
CA LEU A 310 -21.76 -2.82 1.71
C LEU A 310 -21.44 -4.31 1.71
N GLY A 311 -22.30 -5.15 1.11
CA GLY A 311 -22.04 -6.58 0.92
C GLY A 311 -20.79 -6.86 0.08
N LEU A 312 -20.56 -6.09 -0.99
CA LEU A 312 -19.34 -6.18 -1.79
C LEU A 312 -18.10 -5.87 -0.95
N LEU A 313 -18.13 -4.82 -0.13
CA LEU A 313 -17.04 -4.44 0.75
C LEU A 313 -16.67 -5.53 1.77
N GLN A 314 -17.63 -6.36 2.18
CA GLN A 314 -17.36 -7.52 3.06
C GLN A 314 -16.44 -8.57 2.42
N SER A 315 -16.38 -8.64 1.10
CA SER A 315 -15.51 -9.56 0.35
C SER A 315 -14.17 -8.95 -0.09
N ALA A 316 -14.04 -7.62 -0.03
CA ALA A 316 -12.84 -6.91 -0.46
C ALA A 316 -11.60 -7.26 0.39
N SER A 317 -10.41 -7.26 -0.22
CA SER A 317 -9.16 -7.51 0.50
C SER A 317 -8.87 -6.41 1.53
N PRO A 318 -8.10 -6.74 2.59
CA PRO A 318 -7.66 -5.75 3.57
C PRO A 318 -6.96 -4.55 2.94
N LEU A 319 -6.08 -4.73 1.94
CA LEU A 319 -5.47 -3.60 1.26
C LEU A 319 -6.49 -2.76 0.48
N THR A 320 -7.42 -3.39 -0.24
CA THR A 320 -8.49 -2.66 -0.96
C THR A 320 -9.30 -1.78 0.00
N LEU A 321 -9.65 -2.30 1.18
CA LEU A 321 -10.33 -1.54 2.22
C LEU A 321 -9.47 -0.41 2.78
N ALA A 322 -8.18 -0.67 3.02
CA ALA A 322 -7.24 0.33 3.52
C ALA A 322 -7.09 1.51 2.56
N LEU A 323 -6.93 1.24 1.25
CA LEU A 323 -6.77 2.26 0.22
C LEU A 323 -8.02 3.13 0.00
N ASN A 324 -9.20 2.61 0.34
CA ASN A 324 -10.48 3.31 0.17
C ASN A 324 -11.13 3.69 1.50
N ARG A 325 -10.37 3.66 2.61
CA ARG A 325 -10.87 3.74 3.99
C ARG A 325 -11.84 4.90 4.21
N GLN A 326 -11.43 6.12 3.88
CA GLN A 326 -12.24 7.31 4.15
C GLN A 326 -13.56 7.31 3.37
N ALA A 327 -13.53 6.97 2.08
CA ALA A 327 -14.73 6.88 1.27
C ALA A 327 -15.68 5.81 1.82
N ILE A 328 -15.14 4.66 2.25
CA ILE A 328 -15.91 3.60 2.89
C ILE A 328 -16.51 4.08 4.22
N LEU A 329 -15.75 4.76 5.07
CA LEU A 329 -16.25 5.25 6.36
C LEU A 329 -17.36 6.29 6.19
N ARG A 330 -17.26 7.19 5.19
CA ARG A 330 -18.35 8.12 4.85
C ARG A 330 -19.60 7.39 4.38
N LEU A 331 -19.44 6.36 3.53
CA LEU A 331 -20.55 5.52 3.09
C LEU A 331 -21.22 4.78 4.25
N VAL A 332 -20.41 4.18 5.13
CA VAL A 332 -20.86 3.46 6.34
C VAL A 332 -21.67 4.39 7.24
N GLU A 333 -21.15 5.59 7.53
CA GLU A 333 -21.84 6.59 8.35
C GLU A 333 -23.20 6.95 7.75
N ALA A 334 -23.22 7.25 6.45
CA ALA A 334 -24.43 7.60 5.75
C ALA A 334 -25.46 6.45 5.72
N ALA A 335 -24.98 5.20 5.63
CA ALA A 335 -25.82 4.02 5.55
C ALA A 335 -26.59 3.71 6.84
N THR A 336 -26.14 4.21 8.00
CA THR A 336 -26.83 4.03 9.28
C THR A 336 -28.26 4.59 9.31
N ALA A 337 -28.55 5.55 8.42
CA ALA A 337 -29.86 6.16 8.28
C ALA A 337 -30.84 5.38 7.37
N LEU A 338 -30.39 4.29 6.74
CA LEU A 338 -31.15 3.57 5.69
C LEU A 338 -32.01 2.41 6.22
N GLY A 339 -31.92 2.07 7.51
CA GLY A 339 -32.68 0.99 8.15
C GLY A 339 -31.81 -0.07 8.82
N PRO A 340 -32.41 -1.03 9.54
CA PRO A 340 -31.66 -1.96 10.40
C PRO A 340 -30.68 -2.86 9.63
N ASP A 341 -31.06 -3.38 8.47
CA ASP A 341 -30.22 -4.27 7.68
C ASP A 341 -28.99 -3.56 7.10
N ALA A 342 -29.19 -2.33 6.59
CA ALA A 342 -28.10 -1.49 6.10
C ALA A 342 -27.17 -1.07 7.25
N SER A 343 -27.71 -0.70 8.41
CA SER A 343 -26.93 -0.39 9.60
C SER A 343 -26.09 -1.57 10.08
N GLN A 344 -26.65 -2.79 10.08
CA GLN A 344 -25.92 -3.99 10.46
C GLN A 344 -24.78 -4.28 9.47
N ALA A 345 -25.03 -4.20 8.17
CA ALA A 345 -24.00 -4.39 7.15
C ALA A 345 -22.91 -3.31 7.24
N ALA A 346 -23.29 -2.05 7.47
CA ALA A 346 -22.39 -0.93 7.64
C ALA A 346 -21.48 -1.12 8.86
N GLU A 347 -22.03 -1.59 9.99
CA GLU A 347 -21.27 -1.88 11.21
C GLU A 347 -20.23 -2.98 10.99
N GLN A 348 -20.58 -4.06 10.29
CA GLN A 348 -19.63 -5.12 9.94
C GLN A 348 -18.47 -4.61 9.08
N VAL A 349 -18.77 -3.76 8.09
CA VAL A 349 -17.74 -3.10 7.26
C VAL A 349 -16.89 -2.16 8.11
N ARG A 350 -17.51 -1.35 9.00
CA ARG A 350 -16.82 -0.44 9.92
C ARG A 350 -15.82 -1.17 10.79
N GLN A 351 -16.23 -2.28 11.40
CA GLN A 351 -15.35 -3.10 12.24
C GLN A 351 -14.14 -3.62 11.48
N ARG A 352 -14.33 -4.13 10.25
CA ARG A 352 -13.23 -4.58 9.39
C ARG A 352 -12.29 -3.45 9.03
N VAL A 353 -12.81 -2.29 8.63
CA VAL A 353 -12.00 -1.13 8.26
C VAL A 353 -11.24 -0.62 9.49
N VAL A 354 -11.91 -0.39 10.61
CA VAL A 354 -11.29 0.14 11.83
C VAL A 354 -10.23 -0.80 12.41
N ALA A 355 -10.39 -2.12 12.26
CA ALA A 355 -9.38 -3.11 12.65
C ALA A 355 -8.07 -3.00 11.85
N ILE A 356 -8.09 -2.36 10.67
CA ILE A 356 -6.89 -2.06 9.89
C ILE A 356 -6.21 -0.83 10.51
N THR A 357 -5.21 -1.07 11.35
CA THR A 357 -4.41 -0.04 12.04
C THR A 357 -3.15 0.37 11.28
N SER A 358 -2.79 -0.35 10.23
CA SER A 358 -1.70 -0.03 9.30
C SER A 358 -1.97 -0.69 7.95
N VAL A 359 -1.36 -0.20 6.87
CA VAL A 359 -1.51 -0.82 5.55
C VAL A 359 -0.94 -2.24 5.57
N PRO A 360 -1.75 -3.26 5.26
CA PRO A 360 -1.28 -4.64 5.20
C PRO A 360 -0.18 -4.77 4.14
N ARG A 361 0.95 -5.37 4.53
CA ARG A 361 2.01 -5.70 3.56
C ARG A 361 1.59 -6.93 2.76
N PRO A 362 1.60 -6.87 1.42
CA PRO A 362 1.30 -8.03 0.60
C PRO A 362 2.42 -9.07 0.71
N VAL A 363 2.05 -10.34 0.64
CA VAL A 363 2.99 -11.47 0.72
C VAL A 363 3.13 -12.09 -0.66
N VAL A 364 4.36 -12.38 -1.08
CA VAL A 364 4.64 -13.12 -2.32
C VAL A 364 5.57 -14.28 -2.07
N TYR A 365 5.10 -15.48 -2.40
CA TYR A 365 5.91 -16.69 -2.41
C TYR A 365 6.54 -16.84 -3.79
N ILE A 366 7.87 -16.92 -3.85
CA ILE A 366 8.60 -17.08 -5.12
C ILE A 366 9.01 -18.55 -5.26
N GLN A 367 8.57 -19.19 -6.34
CA GLN A 367 8.85 -20.58 -6.67
C GLN A 367 9.87 -20.66 -7.82
N ILE A 368 10.95 -21.40 -7.60
CA ILE A 368 12.02 -21.63 -8.58
C ILE A 368 12.06 -23.11 -9.01
N ALA A 369 12.42 -23.36 -10.27
CA ALA A 369 12.53 -24.71 -10.82
C ALA A 369 13.90 -25.34 -10.56
N SER A 370 14.95 -24.54 -10.44
CA SER A 370 16.32 -25.01 -10.23
C SER A 370 17.14 -24.00 -9.45
N GLU A 371 18.24 -24.47 -8.85
CA GLU A 371 19.20 -23.60 -8.14
C GLU A 371 19.85 -22.55 -9.05
N ALA A 372 19.93 -22.81 -10.36
CA ALA A 372 20.44 -21.84 -11.33
C ALA A 372 19.58 -20.56 -11.38
N GLN A 373 18.31 -20.62 -10.99
CA GLN A 373 17.41 -19.46 -10.97
C GLN A 373 17.53 -18.62 -9.71
N ARG A 374 18.20 -19.12 -8.66
CA ARG A 374 18.27 -18.47 -7.35
C ARG A 374 18.76 -17.01 -7.42
N PRO A 375 19.81 -16.65 -8.18
CA PRO A 375 20.26 -15.26 -8.22
C PRO A 375 19.21 -14.30 -8.81
N VAL A 376 18.51 -14.72 -9.87
CA VAL A 376 17.41 -13.95 -10.48
C VAL A 376 16.23 -13.83 -9.51
N ALA A 377 15.89 -14.91 -8.81
CA ALA A 377 14.83 -14.93 -7.82
C ALA A 377 15.13 -14.03 -6.61
N LEU A 378 16.39 -14.00 -6.14
CA LEU A 378 16.83 -13.10 -5.07
C LEU A 378 16.80 -11.63 -5.50
N GLN A 379 17.15 -11.33 -6.76
CA GLN A 379 17.01 -9.98 -7.30
C GLN A 379 15.54 -9.53 -7.32
N LEU A 380 14.62 -10.41 -7.74
CA LEU A 380 13.19 -10.16 -7.67
C LEU A 380 12.73 -9.92 -6.22
N ALA A 381 13.15 -10.78 -5.29
CA ALA A 381 12.83 -10.65 -3.88
C ALA A 381 13.31 -9.33 -3.28
N SER A 382 14.52 -8.86 -3.62
CA SER A 382 15.05 -7.56 -3.19
C SER A 382 14.14 -6.41 -3.68
N ARG A 383 13.84 -6.36 -4.98
CA ARG A 383 12.99 -5.33 -5.58
C ARG A 383 11.57 -5.34 -5.00
N LEU A 384 11.03 -6.52 -4.68
CA LEU A 384 9.74 -6.68 -4.02
C LEU A 384 9.80 -6.17 -2.57
N THR A 385 10.84 -6.52 -1.83
CA THR A 385 11.04 -6.06 -0.44
C THR A 385 11.19 -4.54 -0.37
N GLU A 386 11.99 -3.94 -1.26
CA GLU A 386 12.14 -2.49 -1.44
C GLU A 386 10.80 -1.81 -1.77
N ALA A 387 9.94 -2.51 -2.50
CA ALA A 387 8.56 -2.08 -2.82
C ALA A 387 7.56 -2.31 -1.67
N GLY A 388 8.00 -2.77 -0.49
CA GLY A 388 7.18 -2.96 0.70
C GLY A 388 6.54 -4.35 0.85
N TRP A 389 6.84 -5.29 -0.04
CA TRP A 389 6.32 -6.66 0.03
C TRP A 389 7.00 -7.47 1.13
N VAL A 390 6.31 -8.48 1.63
CA VAL A 390 6.93 -9.56 2.41
C VAL A 390 7.26 -10.69 1.44
N THR A 391 8.55 -11.04 1.35
CA THR A 391 9.04 -12.14 0.52
C THR A 391 9.61 -13.23 1.43
N PRO A 392 8.86 -14.30 1.72
CA PRO A 392 9.37 -15.46 2.44
C PRO A 392 10.52 -16.15 1.69
N GLU A 393 11.07 -17.21 2.28
CA GLU A 393 12.12 -18.01 1.65
C GLU A 393 11.68 -18.58 0.29
N LEU A 394 12.62 -18.65 -0.66
CA LEU A 394 12.40 -19.18 -2.00
C LEU A 394 12.05 -20.68 -1.93
N GLU A 395 11.01 -21.11 -2.62
CA GLU A 395 10.61 -22.52 -2.70
C GLU A 395 11.17 -23.16 -3.98
N LEU A 396 11.91 -24.26 -3.83
CA LEU A 396 12.34 -25.09 -4.96
C LEU A 396 11.22 -26.07 -5.34
N VAL A 397 10.59 -25.85 -6.49
CA VAL A 397 9.43 -26.64 -6.97
C VAL A 397 9.75 -27.67 -8.05
N ASN A 398 10.98 -27.64 -8.60
CA ASN A 398 11.47 -28.56 -9.62
C ASN A 398 10.53 -28.63 -10.85
N GLU A 399 10.16 -29.84 -11.29
CA GLU A 399 9.34 -30.09 -12.47
C GLU A 399 7.91 -29.53 -12.39
N ARG A 400 7.45 -29.12 -11.20
CA ARG A 400 6.15 -28.45 -11.01
C ARG A 400 6.15 -27.01 -11.54
N ALA A 401 7.32 -26.45 -11.84
CA ALA A 401 7.42 -25.13 -12.43
C ALA A 401 6.72 -25.08 -13.80
N PRO A 402 5.98 -24.00 -14.11
CA PRO A 402 5.31 -23.82 -15.39
C PRO A 402 6.31 -23.59 -16.53
N ALA A 403 5.86 -23.82 -17.76
CA ALA A 403 6.65 -23.53 -18.97
C ALA A 403 6.78 -22.02 -19.27
N ARG A 404 6.07 -21.16 -18.53
CA ARG A 404 6.18 -19.70 -18.60
C ARG A 404 6.02 -19.13 -17.21
N THR A 405 6.70 -18.03 -16.92
CA THR A 405 6.58 -17.33 -15.65
C THR A 405 5.13 -16.93 -15.41
N GLU A 406 4.61 -17.24 -14.23
CA GLU A 406 3.21 -17.01 -13.87
C GLU A 406 3.11 -16.29 -12.54
N VAL A 407 2.31 -15.22 -12.49
CA VAL A 407 1.85 -14.59 -11.26
C VAL A 407 0.46 -15.11 -10.95
N ARG A 408 0.29 -15.68 -9.76
CA ARG A 408 -1.01 -16.17 -9.28
C ARG A 408 -1.48 -15.30 -8.13
N SER A 409 -2.59 -14.60 -8.31
CA SER A 409 -3.26 -13.86 -7.25
C SER A 409 -4.16 -14.81 -6.46
N GLN A 410 -4.08 -14.82 -5.13
CA GLN A 410 -4.95 -15.65 -4.29
C GLN A 410 -6.23 -14.91 -3.89
N GLY A 411 -7.39 -15.54 -4.11
CA GLY A 411 -8.68 -15.01 -3.65
C GLY A 411 -8.91 -13.57 -4.07
N THR A 412 -9.39 -12.74 -3.16
CA THR A 412 -9.76 -11.34 -3.41
C THR A 412 -8.59 -10.34 -3.33
N SER A 413 -7.34 -10.83 -3.38
CA SER A 413 -6.13 -9.99 -3.35
C SER A 413 -6.19 -8.87 -4.42
N HIS A 414 -5.59 -7.73 -4.09
CA HIS A 414 -5.67 -6.50 -4.88
C HIS A 414 -5.07 -6.65 -6.29
N GLN A 415 -5.92 -6.58 -7.32
CA GLN A 415 -5.50 -6.91 -8.69
C GLN A 415 -4.50 -5.92 -9.29
N GLY A 416 -4.52 -4.66 -8.85
CA GLY A 416 -3.49 -3.67 -9.20
C GLY A 416 -2.07 -4.11 -8.85
N LEU A 417 -1.88 -4.75 -7.69
CA LEU A 417 -0.58 -5.27 -7.28
C LEU A 417 -0.18 -6.51 -8.08
N ALA A 418 -1.15 -7.39 -8.38
CA ALA A 418 -0.92 -8.56 -9.24
C ALA A 418 -0.40 -8.14 -10.62
N ARG A 419 -1.01 -7.10 -11.20
CA ARG A 419 -0.60 -6.53 -12.49
C ARG A 419 0.77 -5.87 -12.43
N TRP A 420 1.07 -5.16 -11.36
CA TRP A 420 2.40 -4.59 -11.16
C TRP A 420 3.48 -5.67 -11.02
N MET A 421 3.24 -6.71 -10.23
CA MET A 421 4.15 -7.84 -10.08
C MET A 421 4.37 -8.57 -11.41
N ARG A 422 3.29 -8.80 -12.18
CA ARG A 422 3.37 -9.38 -13.53
C ARG A 422 4.32 -8.58 -14.41
N ARG A 423 4.22 -7.24 -14.39
CA ARG A 423 5.13 -6.37 -15.14
C ARG A 423 6.59 -6.52 -14.67
N LEU A 424 6.82 -6.48 -13.36
CA LEU A 424 8.15 -6.66 -12.77
C LEU A 424 8.79 -8.02 -13.16
N ALA A 425 8.01 -9.09 -13.03
CA ALA A 425 8.42 -10.43 -13.43
C ALA A 425 8.70 -10.49 -14.94
N SER A 426 7.89 -9.81 -15.74
CA SER A 426 8.07 -9.81 -17.20
C SER A 426 9.36 -9.11 -17.63
N GLU A 427 9.64 -7.95 -17.04
CA GLU A 427 10.86 -7.18 -17.27
C GLU A 427 12.10 -7.98 -16.86
N THR A 428 12.03 -8.72 -15.75
CA THR A 428 13.18 -9.46 -15.21
C THR A 428 13.46 -10.76 -15.97
N THR A 429 12.42 -11.45 -16.42
CA THR A 429 12.54 -12.76 -17.11
C THR A 429 12.60 -12.65 -18.63
N GLY A 430 12.45 -11.45 -19.18
CA GLY A 430 12.47 -11.19 -20.62
C GLY A 430 11.27 -11.77 -21.39
N GLN A 431 10.21 -12.23 -20.71
CA GLN A 431 8.95 -12.65 -21.33
C GLN A 431 7.75 -11.99 -20.67
N ILE A 432 6.62 -11.95 -21.37
CA ILE A 432 5.37 -11.59 -20.73
C ILE A 432 4.96 -12.71 -19.78
N ALA A 433 4.94 -12.41 -18.48
CA ALA A 433 4.42 -13.32 -17.47
C ALA A 433 2.90 -13.47 -17.59
N ASP A 434 2.40 -14.68 -17.35
CA ASP A 434 0.97 -14.95 -17.23
C ASP A 434 0.45 -14.42 -15.89
N LEU A 435 -0.83 -14.02 -15.84
CA LEU A 435 -1.51 -13.61 -14.62
C LEU A 435 -2.80 -14.40 -14.47
N SER A 436 -2.89 -15.17 -13.39
CA SER A 436 -4.06 -15.98 -13.06
C SER A 436 -4.58 -15.66 -11.66
N ASN A 437 -5.81 -16.07 -11.38
CA ASN A 437 -6.46 -15.86 -10.09
C ASN A 437 -6.96 -17.19 -9.51
N LEU A 438 -6.49 -17.52 -8.31
CA LEU A 438 -6.84 -18.72 -7.54
C LEU A 438 -8.11 -18.45 -6.73
N ARG A 439 -9.26 -18.58 -7.39
CA ARG A 439 -10.59 -18.21 -6.84
C ARG A 439 -11.00 -18.93 -5.55
N ARG A 440 -10.44 -20.12 -5.30
CA ARG A 440 -10.78 -20.93 -4.11
C ARG A 440 -9.91 -20.61 -2.89
N ALA A 441 -8.87 -19.80 -3.05
CA ALA A 441 -8.03 -19.38 -1.95
C ALA A 441 -8.73 -18.26 -1.15
N ALA A 442 -8.63 -18.31 0.18
CA ALA A 442 -9.18 -17.31 1.09
C ALA A 442 -8.10 -16.84 2.07
N PRO A 443 -7.05 -16.14 1.58
CA PRO A 443 -5.99 -15.66 2.45
C PRO A 443 -6.50 -14.57 3.40
N SER A 444 -5.84 -14.42 4.55
CA SER A 444 -6.15 -13.38 5.54
C SER A 444 -5.72 -11.97 5.10
N GLY A 445 -4.95 -11.86 4.01
CA GLY A 445 -4.45 -10.62 3.42
C GLY A 445 -4.17 -10.79 1.94
N ASP A 446 -3.46 -9.83 1.35
CA ASP A 446 -3.12 -9.87 -0.07
C ASP A 446 -1.92 -10.82 -0.31
N VAL A 447 -2.19 -11.97 -0.92
CA VAL A 447 -1.23 -13.08 -1.10
C VAL A 447 -1.10 -13.45 -2.57
N TYR A 448 0.15 -13.67 -2.99
CA TYR A 448 0.51 -13.94 -4.37
C TYR A 448 1.56 -15.05 -4.45
N GLU A 449 1.60 -15.73 -5.58
CA GLU A 449 2.66 -16.67 -5.94
C GLU A 449 3.32 -16.20 -7.24
N LEU A 450 4.65 -16.26 -7.28
CA LEU A 450 5.46 -15.97 -8.45
C LEU A 450 6.21 -17.24 -8.85
N TRP A 451 5.67 -17.93 -9.84
CA TRP A 451 6.26 -19.15 -10.37
C TRP A 451 7.20 -18.79 -11.52
N LEU A 452 8.50 -19.02 -11.34
CA LEU A 452 9.45 -18.84 -12.43
C LEU A 452 9.31 -19.96 -13.46
N ASP A 453 9.65 -19.59 -14.68
CA ASP A 453 9.64 -20.50 -15.83
C ASP A 453 10.63 -21.63 -15.59
N ARG A 454 10.23 -22.87 -15.87
CA ARG A 454 11.06 -24.06 -15.69
C ARG A 454 12.39 -23.99 -16.41
N ASP A 455 12.42 -23.40 -17.60
CA ASP A 455 13.59 -23.42 -18.47
C ASP A 455 14.46 -22.15 -18.25
N LEU A 456 14.04 -21.22 -17.38
CA LEU A 456 14.82 -20.04 -17.03
C LEU A 456 16.17 -20.41 -16.41
N CYS A 457 17.23 -19.77 -16.87
CA CYS A 457 18.63 -20.04 -16.53
C CYS A 457 19.13 -21.44 -16.92
N VAL A 458 18.49 -22.08 -17.90
CA VAL A 458 18.98 -23.30 -18.54
C VAL A 458 19.57 -22.94 -19.91
N ALA A 459 20.86 -23.22 -20.11
CA ALA A 459 21.53 -22.99 -21.39
C ALA A 459 21.28 -24.17 -22.36
N PRO A 460 21.08 -23.93 -23.68
CA PRO A 460 20.98 -22.65 -24.38
C PRO A 460 19.56 -22.07 -24.41
N GLU A 461 18.62 -22.72 -23.74
CA GLU A 461 17.18 -22.50 -23.88
C GLU A 461 16.77 -21.09 -23.50
N ARG A 462 17.19 -20.61 -22.31
CA ARG A 462 16.72 -19.35 -21.77
C ARG A 462 17.65 -18.74 -20.72
N LEU A 463 18.55 -17.87 -21.18
CA LEU A 463 19.43 -17.09 -20.33
C LEU A 463 18.98 -15.64 -20.24
N VAL A 464 18.94 -15.09 -19.03
CA VAL A 464 18.66 -13.68 -18.74
C VAL A 464 19.77 -13.09 -17.87
N PRO A 465 19.91 -11.76 -17.81
CA PRO A 465 20.84 -11.12 -16.87
C PRO A 465 20.60 -11.63 -15.45
N GLY A 466 21.67 -12.12 -14.80
CA GLY A 466 21.61 -12.70 -13.45
C GLY A 466 21.65 -14.23 -13.41
N CYS A 467 21.44 -14.94 -14.52
CA CYS A 467 21.70 -16.38 -14.55
C CYS A 467 23.19 -16.69 -14.35
N PRO A 468 23.55 -17.80 -13.68
CA PRO A 468 24.93 -18.27 -13.66
C PRO A 468 25.36 -18.59 -15.10
N GLY A 469 26.50 -18.03 -15.50
CA GLY A 469 27.07 -18.17 -16.85
C GLY A 469 27.83 -19.48 -17.05
#